data_AF-A0A945UQB7-F1
#
_entry.id   AF-A0A945UQB7-F1
#
_cell.length_a   1.000
_cell.length_b   1.000
_cell.length_c   1.000
_cell.angle_alpha   90.00
_cell.angle_beta   90.00
_cell.angle_gamma   90.00
#
_symmetry.space_group_name_H-M   'P 1'
#
loop_
_entity.id
_entity.type
_entity.pdbx_description
1 polymer ?
#
loop_
_entity_poly.entity_id
_entity_poly.type
_entity_poly.pdbx_seq_one_letter_code
_entity_poly.pdbx_strand_id
1 'polypeptide(L)'
;GVDALALGAFTVFGVQKSLGAGLAVPAAILVGVINAAGGGLLRDVITNEEPLVFRPGQFYVLVALAAATLFVVFTVQLGLAPMTSAWVVIGATFIFRVLTILFNWKTAPMAPPSGAPSSK
;
A
#
# COMPACT_ATOMS: atom_id res chain seq x y z
N GLY A 1 8.09 4.03 -9.16
CA GLY A 1 9.28 3.33 -8.60
C GLY A 1 9.48 3.66 -7.15
N VAL A 2 9.99 4.86 -6.84
CA VAL A 2 10.31 5.30 -5.45
C VAL A 2 9.11 5.22 -4.50
N ASP A 3 7.93 5.61 -4.96
CA ASP A 3 6.67 5.50 -4.22
C ASP A 3 6.37 4.08 -3.68
N ALA A 4 6.73 3.04 -4.44
CA ALA A 4 6.49 1.66 -4.05
C ALA A 4 7.43 1.18 -2.94
N LEU A 5 8.68 1.64 -2.92
CA LEU A 5 9.61 1.37 -1.83
C LEU A 5 9.16 2.06 -0.55
N ALA A 6 8.79 3.35 -0.67
CA ALA A 6 8.29 4.14 0.44
C ALA A 6 7.03 3.52 1.07
N LEU A 7 6.09 3.05 0.23
CA LEU A 7 4.89 2.33 0.66
C LEU A 7 5.24 1.14 1.55
N GLY A 8 6.06 0.21 1.06
CA GLY A 8 6.43 -0.98 1.81
C GLY A 8 7.19 -0.66 3.11
N ALA A 9 8.13 0.28 3.04
CA ALA A 9 8.94 0.66 4.20
C ALA A 9 8.10 1.30 5.31
N PHE A 10 7.22 2.26 4.96
CA PHE A 10 6.34 2.90 5.94
C PHE A 10 5.29 1.95 6.52
N THR A 11 4.76 1.03 5.71
CA THR A 11 3.86 0.00 6.23
C THR A 11 4.55 -0.87 7.27
N VAL A 12 5.70 -1.45 6.92
CA VAL A 12 6.47 -2.32 7.82
C VAL A 12 6.84 -1.59 9.12
N PHE A 13 7.34 -0.35 9.01
CA PHE A 13 7.72 0.43 10.18
C PHE A 13 6.53 0.68 11.13
N GLY A 14 5.37 1.03 10.56
CA GLY A 14 4.15 1.24 11.34
C GLY A 14 3.69 -0.03 12.06
N VAL A 15 3.60 -1.16 11.34
CA VAL A 15 3.21 -2.45 11.93
C VAL A 15 4.19 -2.87 13.02
N GLN A 16 5.50 -2.83 12.75
CA GLN A 16 6.52 -3.23 13.70
C GLN A 16 6.47 -2.39 14.98
N LYS A 17 6.30 -1.08 14.85
CA LYS A 17 6.21 -0.19 16.01
C LYS A 17 4.94 -0.43 16.82
N SER A 18 3.81 -0.68 16.16
CA SER A 18 2.54 -1.00 16.83
C SER A 18 2.58 -2.33 17.57
N LEU A 19 3.14 -3.38 16.95
CA LEU A 19 3.34 -4.66 17.63
C LEU A 19 4.27 -4.51 18.84
N GLY A 20 5.35 -3.74 18.71
CA GLY A 20 6.25 -3.42 19.83
C GLY A 20 5.60 -2.58 20.93
N ALA A 21 4.52 -1.86 20.63
CA ALA A 21 3.72 -1.12 21.60
C ALA A 21 2.60 -1.98 22.25
N GLY A 22 2.53 -3.28 21.93
CA GLY A 22 1.55 -4.20 22.50
C GLY A 22 0.16 -4.14 21.88
N LEU A 23 0.01 -3.49 20.71
CA LEU A 23 -1.27 -3.49 19.99
C LEU A 23 -1.57 -4.90 19.43
N ALA A 24 -2.86 -5.26 19.44
CA ALA A 24 -3.33 -6.47 18.77
C ALA A 24 -3.05 -6.41 17.26
N VAL A 25 -2.88 -7.59 16.64
CA VAL A 25 -2.53 -7.74 15.22
C VAL A 25 -3.42 -6.91 14.28
N PRO A 26 -4.77 -6.92 14.38
CA PRO A 26 -5.60 -6.12 13.49
C PRO A 26 -5.34 -4.60 13.62
N ALA A 27 -5.12 -4.12 14.85
CA ALA A 27 -4.81 -2.73 15.10
C ALA A 27 -3.42 -2.35 14.55
N ALA A 28 -2.43 -3.23 14.70
CA ALA A 28 -1.09 -3.01 14.13
C ALA A 28 -1.11 -2.94 12.59
N ILE A 29 -1.89 -3.80 11.94
CA ILE A 29 -2.10 -3.76 10.48
C ILE A 29 -2.71 -2.42 10.07
N LEU A 30 -3.77 -1.98 10.76
CA LEU A 30 -4.44 -0.71 10.48
C LEU A 30 -3.47 0.47 10.58
N VAL A 31 -2.68 0.53 11.65
CA VAL A 31 -1.69 1.60 11.85
C VAL A 31 -0.62 1.57 10.76
N GLY A 32 -0.15 0.39 10.35
CA GLY A 32 0.79 0.25 9.23
C GLY A 32 0.25 0.80 7.91
N VAL A 33 -1.01 0.47 7.59
CA VAL A 33 -1.68 0.97 6.37
C VAL A 33 -1.86 2.49 6.43
N ILE A 34 -2.31 3.02 7.57
CA ILE A 34 -2.48 4.47 7.77
C ILE A 34 -1.15 5.19 7.66
N ASN A 35 -0.07 4.66 8.24
CA ASN A 35 1.25 5.28 8.17
C ASN A 35 1.75 5.42 6.72
N ALA A 36 1.56 4.36 5.92
CA ALA A 36 2.00 4.36 4.53
C ALA A 36 1.11 5.21 3.61
N ALA A 37 -0.20 5.21 3.84
CA ALA A 37 -1.14 6.08 3.14
C ALA A 37 -0.95 7.56 3.52
N GLY A 38 -0.72 7.85 4.80
CA GLY A 38 -0.52 9.19 5.32
C GLY A 38 0.71 9.87 4.73
N GLY A 39 1.84 9.16 4.60
CA GLY A 39 3.03 9.72 3.97
C GLY A 39 2.84 10.07 2.48
N GLY A 40 2.17 9.19 1.73
CA GLY A 40 1.83 9.45 0.32
C GLY A 40 0.82 10.59 0.17
N LEU A 41 -0.23 10.60 0.99
CA LEU A 41 -1.25 11.64 1.01
C LEU A 41 -0.66 13.02 1.33
N LEU A 42 0.19 13.13 2.35
CA LEU A 42 0.83 14.39 2.72
C LEU A 42 1.72 14.92 1.58
N ARG A 43 2.49 14.04 0.92
CA ARG A 43 3.28 14.40 -0.26
C ARG A 43 2.38 14.99 -1.35
N ASP A 44 1.30 14.28 -1.68
CA ASP A 44 0.42 14.65 -2.78
C ASP A 44 -0.27 16.01 -2.49
N VAL A 45 -0.70 16.26 -1.25
CA VAL A 45 -1.27 17.55 -0.80
C VAL A 45 -0.27 18.69 -0.92
N ILE A 46 0.99 18.51 -0.47
CA ILE A 46 2.03 19.54 -0.56
C ILE A 46 2.35 19.87 -2.02
N THR A 47 2.32 18.87 -2.91
CA THR A 47 2.54 19.07 -4.35
C THR A 47 1.31 19.57 -5.11
N ASN A 48 0.17 19.79 -4.42
CA ASN A 48 -1.11 20.16 -5.03
C ASN A 48 -1.56 19.18 -6.14
N GLU A 49 -1.30 17.89 -5.92
CA GLU A 49 -1.66 16.79 -6.82
C GLU A 49 -2.82 15.99 -6.22
N GLU A 50 -3.67 15.40 -7.07
CA GLU A 50 -4.74 14.54 -6.58
C GLU A 50 -4.17 13.28 -5.90
N PRO A 51 -4.51 13.00 -4.63
CA PRO A 51 -3.86 11.92 -3.90
C PRO A 51 -4.11 10.54 -4.52
N LEU A 52 -3.06 9.73 -4.58
CA LEU A 52 -3.11 8.40 -5.19
C LEU A 52 -4.11 7.46 -4.51
N VAL A 53 -4.41 7.68 -3.23
CA VAL A 53 -5.41 6.94 -2.45
C VAL A 53 -6.83 7.12 -3.00
N PHE A 54 -7.13 8.28 -3.58
CA PHE A 54 -8.46 8.59 -4.12
C PHE A 54 -8.58 8.26 -5.62
N ARG A 55 -7.46 7.99 -6.31
CA ARG A 55 -7.48 7.69 -7.75
C ARG A 55 -8.06 6.29 -8.02
N PRO A 56 -9.12 6.18 -8.84
CA PRO A 56 -9.67 4.89 -9.23
C PRO A 56 -8.61 4.01 -9.91
N GLY A 57 -8.48 2.76 -9.47
CA GLY A 57 -7.66 1.73 -10.13
C GLY A 57 -6.18 1.65 -9.73
N GLN A 58 -5.71 2.51 -8.83
CA GLN A 58 -4.39 2.33 -8.21
C GLN A 58 -4.62 1.53 -6.92
N PHE A 59 -4.29 0.23 -6.91
CA PHE A 59 -4.42 -0.67 -5.74
C PHE A 59 -3.54 -0.28 -4.53
N TYR A 60 -3.35 1.00 -4.24
CA TYR A 60 -2.41 1.53 -3.27
C TYR A 60 -2.71 1.04 -1.85
N VAL A 61 -3.95 1.21 -1.39
CA VAL A 61 -4.39 0.75 -0.06
C VAL A 61 -4.37 -0.77 0.03
N LEU A 62 -4.77 -1.46 -1.04
CA LEU A 62 -4.77 -2.93 -1.07
C LEU A 62 -3.35 -3.49 -0.98
N VAL A 63 -2.38 -2.85 -1.65
CA VAL A 63 -0.97 -3.23 -1.57
C VAL A 63 -0.42 -2.97 -0.17
N ALA A 64 -0.73 -1.83 0.44
CA ALA A 64 -0.33 -1.56 1.82
C ALA A 64 -0.90 -2.60 2.79
N LEU A 65 -2.17 -2.98 2.61
CA LEU A 65 -2.82 -4.01 3.43
C LEU A 65 -2.16 -5.39 3.24
N ALA A 66 -1.84 -5.76 2.00
CA ALA A 66 -1.15 -6.99 1.68
C ALA A 66 0.25 -7.03 2.30
N ALA A 67 1.01 -5.92 2.19
CA ALA A 67 2.33 -5.79 2.79
C ALA A 67 2.28 -5.89 4.32
N ALA A 68 1.32 -5.21 4.97
CA ALA A 68 1.13 -5.27 6.42
C ALA A 68 0.81 -6.70 6.88
N THR A 69 -0.10 -7.37 6.18
CA THR A 69 -0.49 -8.76 6.48
C THR A 69 0.68 -9.71 6.30
N LEU A 70 1.43 -9.57 5.19
CA LEU A 70 2.60 -10.41 4.91
C LEU A 70 3.68 -10.24 5.98
N PHE A 71 3.92 -9.00 6.43
CA PHE A 71 4.87 -8.73 7.51
C PHE A 71 4.45 -9.37 8.83
N VAL A 72 3.16 -9.28 9.19
CA VAL A 72 2.63 -9.97 10.37
C VAL A 72 2.79 -11.49 10.24
N VAL A 73 2.48 -12.08 9.09
CA VAL A 73 2.62 -13.53 8.89
C VAL A 73 4.08 -13.95 9.08
N PHE A 74 5.04 -13.23 8.51
CA PHE A 74 6.45 -13.56 8.64
C PHE A 74 6.99 -13.37 10.06
N THR A 75 6.54 -12.33 10.77
CA THR A 75 7.02 -12.03 12.13
C THR A 75 6.33 -12.86 13.20
N VAL A 76 5.01 -12.99 13.14
CA VAL A 76 4.19 -13.64 14.19
C VAL A 76 4.03 -15.13 13.95
N GLN A 77 3.76 -15.57 12.71
CA GLN A 77 3.46 -16.98 12.44
C GLN A 77 4.72 -17.80 12.13
N LEU A 78 5.65 -17.23 11.35
CA LEU A 78 6.91 -17.90 11.00
C LEU A 78 8.06 -17.62 11.99
N GLY A 79 7.86 -16.67 12.92
CA GLY A 79 8.87 -16.32 13.93
C GLY A 79 10.17 -15.75 13.34
N LEU A 80 10.14 -15.21 12.12
CA LEU A 80 11.32 -14.63 11.49
C LEU A 80 11.72 -13.32 12.18
N ALA A 81 13.03 -13.08 12.24
CA ALA A 81 13.57 -11.83 12.79
C ALA A 81 12.93 -10.63 12.07
N PRO A 82 12.48 -9.58 12.81
CA PRO A 82 11.78 -8.44 12.22
C PRO A 82 12.54 -7.76 11.08
N MET A 83 13.88 -7.68 11.20
CA MET A 83 14.74 -7.11 10.17
C MET A 83 14.67 -7.90 8.86
N THR A 84 14.71 -9.24 8.93
CA THR A 84 14.61 -10.11 7.75
C THR A 84 13.23 -10.00 7.11
N SER A 85 12.17 -10.05 7.92
CA SER A 85 10.80 -9.87 7.46
C SER A 85 10.60 -8.51 6.78
N ALA A 86 11.23 -7.46 7.30
CA ALA A 86 11.16 -6.12 6.72
C ALA A 86 11.74 -6.08 5.30
N TRP A 87 12.97 -6.57 5.11
CA TRP A 87 13.61 -6.57 3.80
C TRP A 87 12.85 -7.41 2.77
N VAL A 88 12.34 -8.58 3.18
CA VAL A 88 11.55 -9.44 2.27
C VAL A 88 10.24 -8.75 1.87
N VAL A 89 9.51 -8.17 2.83
CA VAL A 89 8.22 -7.52 2.54
C VAL A 89 8.40 -6.24 1.71
N ILE A 90 9.42 -5.42 2.00
CA ILE A 90 9.73 -4.23 1.21
C ILE A 90 10.08 -4.63 -0.23
N GLY A 91 10.94 -5.63 -0.42
CA GLY A 91 11.30 -6.16 -1.73
C GLY A 91 10.09 -6.71 -2.49
N ALA A 92 9.27 -7.54 -1.83
CA ALA A 92 8.06 -8.10 -2.41
C ALA A 92 7.05 -7.02 -2.82
N THR A 93 6.86 -6.01 -1.97
CA THR A 93 5.97 -4.86 -2.23
C THR A 93 6.45 -4.06 -3.44
N PHE A 94 7.77 -3.80 -3.51
CA PHE A 94 8.36 -3.09 -4.64
C PHE A 94 8.19 -3.86 -5.94
N ILE A 95 8.52 -5.15 -5.96
CA ILE A 95 8.37 -6.01 -7.14
C ILE A 95 6.91 -6.03 -7.58
N PHE A 96 5.99 -6.26 -6.65
CA PHE A 96 4.56 -6.30 -6.95
C PHE A 96 4.07 -4.98 -7.57
N ARG A 97 4.41 -3.83 -6.97
CA ARG A 97 4.04 -2.51 -7.50
C ARG A 97 4.66 -2.23 -8.86
N VAL A 98 5.94 -2.58 -9.06
CA VAL A 98 6.61 -2.43 -10.36
C VAL A 98 5.90 -3.28 -11.41
N LEU A 99 5.55 -4.53 -11.10
CA LEU A 99 4.76 -5.38 -11.99
C LEU A 99 3.39 -4.74 -12.28
N THR A 100 2.65 -4.26 -11.27
CA THR A 100 1.35 -3.60 -11.51
C THR A 100 1.46 -2.38 -12.45
N ILE A 101 2.52 -1.58 -12.29
CA ILE A 101 2.77 -0.40 -13.14
C ILE A 101 3.16 -0.82 -14.56
N LEU A 102 4.07 -1.80 -14.70
CA LEU A 102 4.55 -2.28 -16.00
C LEU A 102 3.46 -2.98 -16.80
N PHE A 103 2.63 -3.80 -16.14
CA PHE A 103 1.50 -4.50 -16.76
C PHE A 103 0.27 -3.62 -16.99
N ASN A 104 0.34 -2.31 -16.67
CA ASN A 104 -0.75 -1.34 -16.89
C ASN A 104 -2.11 -1.84 -16.38
N TRP A 105 -2.13 -2.48 -15.21
CA TRP A 105 -3.37 -2.92 -14.57
C TRP A 105 -4.21 -1.70 -14.18
N LYS A 106 -5.01 -1.20 -15.13
CA LYS A 106 -6.03 -0.18 -14.94
C LYS A 106 -7.36 -0.90 -14.79
N THR A 107 -8.02 -0.74 -13.65
CA THR A 107 -9.41 -1.18 -13.53
C THR A 107 -10.27 -0.32 -14.45
N ALA A 108 -11.03 -0.93 -15.35
CA ALA A 108 -12.00 -0.22 -16.19
C ALA A 108 -13.05 0.50 -15.30
N PRO A 109 -13.45 1.74 -15.62
CA PRO A 109 -14.58 2.39 -14.96
C PRO A 109 -15.84 1.54 -15.12
N MET A 110 -16.59 1.30 -14.03
CA MET A 110 -17.78 0.44 -14.04
C MET A 110 -19.03 1.11 -14.66
N ALA A 111 -18.93 2.36 -15.14
CA ALA A 111 -20.01 3.01 -15.87
C ALA A 111 -19.47 4.02 -16.90
N PRO A 112 -19.97 4.03 -18.15
CA PRO A 112 -19.84 5.18 -19.05
C PRO A 112 -20.53 6.40 -18.39
N PRO A 113 -20.04 7.63 -18.61
CA PRO A 113 -20.79 8.82 -18.25
C PRO A 113 -22.18 8.76 -18.91
N SER A 114 -23.25 8.81 -18.12
CA SER A 114 -24.61 8.96 -18.65
C SER A 114 -24.71 10.33 -19.33
N GLY A 115 -24.40 10.39 -20.63
CA GLY A 115 -24.42 11.64 -21.39
C GLY A 115 -23.59 11.69 -22.67
N ALA A 116 -22.95 10.60 -23.12
CA ALA A 116 -22.28 10.61 -24.42
C ALA A 116 -23.34 10.75 -25.55
N PRO A 117 -23.26 11.78 -26.40
CA PRO A 117 -24.19 11.94 -27.50
C PRO A 117 -24.03 10.76 -28.48
N SER A 118 -25.17 10.20 -28.89
CA SER A 118 -25.29 9.30 -30.03
C SER A 118 -24.65 9.94 -31.26
N SER A 119 -23.53 9.40 -31.73
CA SER A 119 -23.03 9.66 -33.07
C SER A 119 -23.20 8.39 -33.89
N LYS A 120 -23.91 8.56 -35.01
CA LYS A 120 -24.29 7.57 -36.02
C LYS A 120 -23.13 6.72 -36.53
#